data_AF-A0AAU9KZQ7-F1
#
_entry.id   AF-A0AAU9KZQ7-F1
#
_cell.length_a   1.000
_cell.length_b   1.000
_cell.length_c   1.000
_cell.angle_alpha   90.00
_cell.angle_beta   90.00
_cell.angle_gamma   90.00
#
_symmetry.space_group_name_H-M   'P 1'
#
loop_
_entity.id
_entity.type
_entity.pdbx_description
1 polymer ?
#
loop_
_entity_poly.entity_id
_entity_poly.type
_entity_poly.pdbx_seq_one_letter_code
_entity_poly.pdbx_strand_id
1 'polypeptide(L)'
;MSPPQRRGGRVHGAEGYHKEDIMALLKCVRDVVPTKTEEWDQVLTGYRKTHAIPNTRSQRDTNSLKVKFKQLARQFRPGESVRPELLEAGSILELIEAKMAGSQCLQRRGGRARGAEGFSAADSQAILKTVRQILPVNRANWEQVAEEYCRVYSIPNDRLSRDGISLKSKFRNLLKNDVGTVPRAEISEAIAIQMEISAKMNQGGMNDESMEDLRPENVVINESVEDVEERNIDETEIIALDATYEHEDCTANSKGKKANFVADLRRGGRVVGSEGYSQSDKWALLSCIKDVLPSGPTSWERVLQLYRMNHATPNDRAQRNLTGIKSKFRQLVNWKHGTGTGKMVPEETLQARAIQRDIDLRLTLGKRQRSGSESNVSFSHTPEESFPDAHEEHSILLTHAKTRKNENVERQDMVVDVVERPVSAEVPASELMVNRSKDSISAIDDPEDCDGDSARQIASRELELLRQREQREAEQAAWEKERTMREKQRMDMEAWTIVCDRLRALYRERATENNPEIVSEFDDEIAVLKKKKQRLASLMI
;
A
#
# COMPACT_ATOMS: atom_id res chain seq x y z
N MET A 1 6.89 -51.84 -18.31
CA MET A 1 7.93 -51.09 -17.57
C MET A 1 7.35 -49.73 -17.21
N SER A 2 7.44 -49.31 -15.95
CA SER A 2 6.88 -48.03 -15.49
C SER A 2 7.88 -46.88 -15.72
N PRO A 3 7.42 -45.67 -16.12
CA PRO A 3 8.32 -44.54 -16.33
C PRO A 3 8.94 -44.06 -14.99
N PRO A 4 10.22 -43.64 -14.97
CA PRO A 4 10.88 -43.21 -13.75
C PRO A 4 10.24 -41.94 -13.19
N GLN A 5 9.74 -42.04 -11.96
CA GLN A 5 8.98 -41.01 -11.26
C GLN A 5 9.85 -39.76 -11.02
N ARG A 6 9.63 -38.70 -11.80
CA ARG A 6 10.38 -37.44 -11.70
C ARG A 6 10.11 -36.73 -10.36
N ARG A 7 10.92 -37.04 -9.34
CA ARG A 7 10.95 -36.29 -8.08
C ARG A 7 11.18 -34.81 -8.39
N GLY A 8 10.29 -33.94 -7.92
CA GLY A 8 10.36 -32.49 -8.17
C GLY A 8 11.71 -31.95 -7.76
N GLY A 9 12.48 -31.46 -8.74
CA GLY A 9 13.85 -31.03 -8.54
C GLY A 9 13.93 -29.87 -7.54
N ARG A 10 14.81 -29.97 -6.55
CA ARG A 10 15.18 -28.80 -5.75
C ARG A 10 15.76 -27.75 -6.71
N VAL A 11 15.21 -26.54 -6.67
CA VAL A 11 15.68 -25.41 -7.47
C VAL A 11 17.19 -25.25 -7.26
N HIS A 12 17.96 -25.08 -8.34
CA HIS A 12 19.41 -24.85 -8.23
C HIS A 12 19.68 -23.64 -7.32
N GLY A 13 20.53 -23.84 -6.31
CA GLY A 13 20.76 -22.85 -5.25
C GLY A 13 19.88 -23.00 -3.99
N ALA A 14 19.00 -24.01 -3.91
CA ALA A 14 18.26 -24.35 -2.68
C ALA A 14 19.09 -25.11 -1.62
N GLU A 15 20.39 -25.31 -1.88
CA GLU A 15 21.34 -25.80 -0.88
C GLU A 15 21.48 -24.78 0.27
N GLY A 16 21.62 -25.28 1.50
CA GLY A 16 21.96 -24.44 2.64
C GLY A 16 23.29 -23.71 2.43
N TYR A 17 23.48 -22.58 3.10
CA TYR A 17 24.80 -21.96 3.21
C TYR A 17 25.64 -22.79 4.17
N HIS A 18 26.81 -23.25 3.73
CA HIS A 18 27.79 -23.90 4.59
C HIS A 18 28.36 -22.90 5.62
N LYS A 19 29.01 -23.39 6.67
CA LYS A 19 29.69 -22.52 7.64
C LYS A 19 30.77 -21.65 6.96
N GLU A 20 31.47 -22.25 6.00
CA GLU A 20 32.46 -21.58 5.14
C GLU A 20 31.84 -20.48 4.28
N ASP A 21 30.72 -20.77 3.57
CA ASP A 21 30.01 -19.78 2.75
C ASP A 21 29.58 -18.57 3.60
N ILE A 22 29.16 -18.80 4.84
CA ILE A 22 28.78 -17.74 5.80
C ILE A 22 30.00 -16.89 6.17
N MET A 23 31.13 -17.49 6.53
CA MET A 23 32.34 -16.72 6.87
C MET A 23 32.91 -15.97 5.66
N ALA A 24 32.88 -16.57 4.47
CA ALA A 24 33.32 -15.94 3.23
C ALA A 24 32.40 -14.77 2.82
N LEU A 25 31.08 -14.93 2.97
CA LEU A 25 30.10 -13.85 2.78
C LEU A 25 30.35 -12.71 3.77
N LEU A 26 30.48 -13.02 5.07
CA LEU A 26 30.71 -12.00 6.10
C LEU A 26 31.99 -11.21 5.84
N LYS A 27 33.09 -11.89 5.48
CA LYS A 27 34.33 -11.22 5.05
C LYS A 27 34.09 -10.27 3.88
N CYS A 28 33.45 -10.73 2.79
CA CYS A 28 33.19 -9.88 1.62
C CYS A 28 32.28 -8.67 1.96
N VAL A 29 31.29 -8.84 2.85
CA VAL A 29 30.43 -7.74 3.32
C VAL A 29 31.23 -6.77 4.20
N ARG A 30 32.18 -7.25 5.02
CA ARG A 30 33.09 -6.41 5.81
C ARG A 30 34.05 -5.61 4.95
N ASP A 31 34.62 -6.22 3.92
CA ASP A 31 35.59 -5.59 3.02
C ASP A 31 34.98 -4.45 2.18
N VAL A 32 33.66 -4.50 1.90
CA VAL A 32 32.94 -3.50 1.07
C VAL A 32 32.05 -2.54 1.89
N VAL A 33 31.50 -3.00 3.02
CA VAL A 33 30.52 -2.28 3.86
C VAL A 33 29.32 -1.76 3.04
N PRO A 34 28.47 -2.64 2.46
CA PRO A 34 27.56 -2.28 1.37
C PRO A 34 26.26 -1.57 1.81
N THR A 35 26.16 -0.28 1.50
CA THR A 35 24.99 0.59 1.73
C THR A 35 24.05 0.67 0.52
N LYS A 36 24.60 0.71 -0.70
CA LYS A 36 23.90 0.81 -2.00
C LYS A 36 23.78 -0.55 -2.70
N THR A 37 22.92 -0.66 -3.72
CA THR A 37 22.79 -1.90 -4.50
C THR A 37 24.08 -2.25 -5.23
N GLU A 38 24.74 -1.30 -5.89
CA GLU A 38 26.03 -1.48 -6.58
C GLU A 38 27.10 -2.12 -5.67
N GLU A 39 27.15 -1.72 -4.41
CA GLU A 39 28.09 -2.26 -3.41
C GLU A 39 27.77 -3.72 -3.05
N TRP A 40 26.49 -4.15 -3.13
CA TRP A 40 26.14 -5.57 -2.98
C TRP A 40 26.59 -6.42 -4.18
N ASP A 41 26.67 -5.84 -5.38
CA ASP A 41 27.19 -6.54 -6.57
C ASP A 41 28.73 -6.65 -6.53
N GLN A 42 29.42 -5.69 -5.88
CA GLN A 42 30.83 -5.83 -5.51
C GLN A 42 31.05 -6.97 -4.51
N VAL A 43 30.21 -7.08 -3.47
CA VAL A 43 30.23 -8.22 -2.52
C VAL A 43 30.03 -9.55 -3.25
N LEU A 44 29.08 -9.63 -4.17
CA LEU A 44 28.86 -10.84 -4.99
C LEU A 44 30.10 -11.19 -5.82
N THR A 45 30.73 -10.19 -6.44
CA THR A 45 31.93 -10.37 -7.27
C THR A 45 33.12 -10.86 -6.43
N GLY A 46 33.32 -10.28 -5.23
CA GLY A 46 34.29 -10.74 -4.25
C GLY A 46 34.05 -12.19 -3.85
N TYR A 47 32.86 -12.51 -3.35
CA TYR A 47 32.48 -13.86 -2.91
C TYR A 47 32.64 -14.91 -4.01
N ARG A 48 32.26 -14.59 -5.27
CA ARG A 48 32.47 -15.47 -6.42
C ARG A 48 33.96 -15.73 -6.68
N LYS A 49 34.77 -14.66 -6.71
CA LYS A 49 36.21 -14.74 -6.99
C LYS A 49 37.00 -15.46 -5.89
N THR A 50 36.69 -15.22 -4.62
CA THR A 50 37.49 -15.71 -3.48
C THR A 50 36.99 -17.02 -2.87
N HIS A 51 35.74 -17.42 -3.12
CA HIS A 51 35.16 -18.61 -2.48
C HIS A 51 34.37 -19.50 -3.43
N ALA A 52 33.39 -18.97 -4.17
CA ALA A 52 32.48 -19.84 -4.92
C ALA A 52 33.15 -20.55 -6.09
N ILE A 53 33.98 -19.85 -6.88
CA ILE A 53 34.69 -20.44 -8.02
C ILE A 53 35.80 -21.39 -7.55
N PRO A 54 36.73 -21.02 -6.65
CA PRO A 54 37.81 -21.93 -6.21
C PRO A 54 37.30 -23.23 -5.55
N ASN A 55 36.21 -23.16 -4.80
CA ASN A 55 35.67 -24.30 -4.05
C ASN A 55 34.52 -25.03 -4.78
N THR A 56 34.28 -24.72 -6.07
CA THR A 56 33.19 -25.29 -6.89
C THR A 56 31.79 -25.22 -6.25
N ARG A 57 31.54 -24.22 -5.40
CA ARG A 57 30.26 -24.05 -4.69
C ARG A 57 29.16 -23.52 -5.61
N SER A 58 27.90 -23.80 -5.27
CA SER A 58 26.73 -23.34 -6.03
C SER A 58 26.69 -21.81 -6.14
N GLN A 59 26.63 -21.31 -7.39
CA GLN A 59 26.63 -19.88 -7.68
C GLN A 59 25.38 -19.21 -7.10
N ARG A 60 25.57 -18.31 -6.13
CA ARG A 60 24.50 -17.48 -5.56
C ARG A 60 24.36 -16.16 -6.34
N ASP A 61 23.26 -15.46 -6.10
CA ASP A 61 22.94 -14.14 -6.63
C ASP A 61 23.03 -13.06 -5.53
N THR A 62 22.98 -11.78 -5.94
CA THR A 62 23.07 -10.63 -5.04
C THR A 62 21.96 -10.65 -3.98
N ASN A 63 20.75 -11.09 -4.32
CA ASN A 63 19.63 -11.09 -3.39
C ASN A 63 19.76 -12.21 -2.35
N SER A 64 20.17 -13.43 -2.73
CA SER A 64 20.38 -14.51 -1.74
C SER A 64 21.48 -14.15 -0.72
N LEU A 65 22.61 -13.59 -1.16
CA LEU A 65 23.66 -13.11 -0.24
C LEU A 65 23.13 -12.03 0.72
N LYS A 66 22.39 -11.06 0.18
CA LYS A 66 21.79 -9.93 0.93
C LYS A 66 20.70 -10.38 1.91
N VAL A 67 19.91 -11.40 1.56
CA VAL A 67 18.93 -12.05 2.44
C VAL A 67 19.64 -12.85 3.54
N LYS A 68 20.72 -13.57 3.21
CA LYS A 68 21.48 -14.36 4.19
C LYS A 68 22.19 -13.48 5.22
N PHE A 69 22.85 -12.40 4.79
CA PHE A 69 23.42 -11.42 5.72
C PHE A 69 22.33 -10.82 6.62
N LYS A 70 21.18 -10.41 6.05
CA LYS A 70 20.03 -9.92 6.83
C LYS A 70 19.44 -10.94 7.80
N GLN A 71 19.58 -12.24 7.54
CA GLN A 71 19.18 -13.28 8.49
C GLN A 71 20.10 -13.29 9.71
N LEU A 72 21.42 -13.29 9.51
CA LEU A 72 22.44 -13.29 10.56
C LEU A 72 22.34 -12.00 11.40
N ALA A 73 22.26 -10.85 10.72
CA ALA A 73 22.03 -9.53 11.32
C ALA A 73 20.80 -9.47 12.24
N ARG A 74 19.70 -10.16 11.91
CA ARG A 74 18.48 -10.21 12.73
C ARG A 74 18.59 -11.17 13.93
N GLN A 75 19.45 -12.17 13.82
CA GLN A 75 19.75 -13.15 14.86
C GLN A 75 20.77 -12.63 15.88
N PHE A 76 21.59 -11.65 15.50
CA PHE A 76 22.49 -10.97 16.43
C PHE A 76 21.73 -10.27 17.56
N ARG A 77 22.28 -10.42 18.77
CA ARG A 77 21.85 -9.85 20.04
C ARG A 77 23.12 -9.52 20.84
N PRO A 78 23.41 -8.24 21.12
CA PRO A 78 24.55 -7.84 21.95
C PRO A 78 24.52 -8.57 23.31
N GLY A 79 25.68 -9.06 23.76
CA GLY A 79 25.83 -9.81 25.01
C GLY A 79 25.31 -11.25 25.02
N GLU A 80 24.32 -11.60 24.19
CA GLU A 80 23.68 -12.93 24.16
C GLU A 80 24.25 -13.85 23.05
N SER A 81 24.83 -13.27 21.98
CA SER A 81 25.25 -14.02 20.78
C SER A 81 26.59 -14.73 20.94
N VAL A 82 26.60 -15.98 21.42
CA VAL A 82 27.83 -16.80 21.55
C VAL A 82 28.43 -17.23 20.19
N ARG A 83 27.64 -17.21 19.10
CA ARG A 83 28.10 -17.70 17.79
C ARG A 83 29.01 -16.70 17.07
N PRO A 84 30.20 -17.10 16.56
CA PRO A 84 31.13 -16.20 15.88
C PRO A 84 30.53 -15.61 14.60
N GLU A 85 29.68 -16.35 13.89
CA GLU A 85 29.05 -15.84 12.66
C GLU A 85 27.99 -14.75 12.94
N LEU A 86 27.48 -14.66 14.18
CA LEU A 86 26.54 -13.62 14.61
C LEU A 86 27.27 -12.42 15.19
N LEU A 87 28.35 -12.63 15.96
CA LEU A 87 29.23 -11.56 16.45
C LEU A 87 29.83 -10.77 15.28
N GLU A 88 30.35 -11.47 14.28
CA GLU A 88 30.91 -10.86 13.06
C GLU A 88 29.83 -10.10 12.26
N ALA A 89 28.63 -10.67 12.13
CA ALA A 89 27.50 -9.97 11.51
C ALA A 89 27.10 -8.69 12.26
N GLY A 90 27.18 -8.69 13.60
CA GLY A 90 26.97 -7.53 14.46
C GLY A 90 27.99 -6.42 14.21
N SER A 91 29.29 -6.75 14.25
CA SER A 91 30.37 -5.79 13.98
C SER A 91 30.27 -5.19 12.56
N ILE A 92 29.82 -5.97 11.57
CA ILE A 92 29.58 -5.48 10.21
C ILE A 92 28.36 -4.54 10.13
N LEU A 93 27.30 -4.77 10.93
CA LEU A 93 26.19 -3.81 11.02
C LEU A 93 26.67 -2.46 11.57
N GLU A 94 27.47 -2.46 12.63
CA GLU A 94 28.02 -1.24 13.25
C GLU A 94 28.86 -0.44 12.23
N LEU A 95 29.68 -1.12 11.41
CA LEU A 95 30.42 -0.50 10.30
C LEU A 95 29.49 0.08 9.22
N ILE A 96 28.40 -0.63 8.86
CA ILE A 96 27.41 -0.14 7.88
C ILE A 96 26.66 1.08 8.44
N GLU A 97 26.28 1.07 9.72
CA GLU A 97 25.60 2.20 10.37
C GLU A 97 26.53 3.41 10.52
N ALA A 98 27.80 3.22 10.89
CA ALA A 98 28.80 4.27 10.90
C ALA A 98 29.02 4.89 9.50
N LYS A 99 29.13 4.07 8.46
CA LYS A 99 29.24 4.52 7.05
C LYS A 99 27.99 5.28 6.60
N MET A 100 26.79 4.86 7.03
CA MET A 100 25.53 5.57 6.78
C MET A 100 25.33 6.84 7.61
N ALA A 101 26.04 7.01 8.73
CA ALA A 101 26.00 8.21 9.57
C ALA A 101 27.00 9.28 9.12
N GLY A 102 28.22 8.88 8.73
CA GLY A 102 29.23 9.78 8.18
C GLY A 102 28.91 10.24 6.75
N SER A 103 28.27 9.37 5.96
CA SER A 103 27.58 9.81 4.74
C SER A 103 26.37 10.65 5.13
N GLN A 104 26.17 11.83 4.54
CA GLN A 104 24.87 12.51 4.56
C GLN A 104 23.86 11.77 3.66
N CYS A 105 23.54 10.54 4.05
CA CYS A 105 22.58 9.69 3.36
C CYS A 105 21.19 10.24 3.67
N LEU A 106 20.77 11.24 2.89
CA LEU A 106 19.43 11.82 2.88
C LEU A 106 18.42 10.71 2.61
N GLN A 107 17.98 10.03 3.68
CA GLN A 107 17.23 8.79 3.60
C GLN A 107 15.81 9.10 3.10
N ARG A 108 15.69 9.18 1.77
CA ARG A 108 14.44 9.35 1.03
C ARG A 108 13.53 8.13 1.25
N ARG A 109 12.89 8.08 2.42
CA ARG A 109 11.68 7.30 2.65
C ARG A 109 10.59 7.82 1.72
N GLY A 110 10.55 7.26 0.51
CA GLY A 110 9.54 7.58 -0.50
C GLY A 110 8.13 7.44 0.09
N GLY A 111 7.23 8.33 -0.33
CA GLY A 111 5.86 8.38 0.17
C GLY A 111 5.56 9.48 1.20
N ARG A 112 6.53 10.36 1.52
CA ARG A 112 6.24 11.65 2.16
C ARG A 112 6.38 12.79 1.14
N ALA A 113 5.34 13.60 1.01
CA ALA A 113 5.27 14.68 0.03
C ALA A 113 6.34 15.77 0.30
N ARG A 114 6.75 16.50 -0.74
CA ARG A 114 7.51 17.75 -0.61
C ARG A 114 6.74 18.69 0.34
N GLY A 115 7.34 19.05 1.47
CA GLY A 115 6.69 19.79 2.57
C GLY A 115 6.48 18.97 3.86
N ALA A 116 6.50 17.64 3.81
CA ALA A 116 6.39 16.77 5.00
C ALA A 116 7.75 16.53 5.68
N GLU A 117 8.52 17.61 5.87
CA GLU A 117 9.82 17.60 6.55
C GLU A 117 9.68 17.09 7.99
N GLY A 118 10.58 16.18 8.38
CA GLY A 118 10.62 15.60 9.73
C GLY A 118 11.33 16.50 10.74
N PHE A 119 10.87 16.47 11.99
CA PHE A 119 11.51 17.15 13.11
C PHE A 119 12.93 16.61 13.35
N SER A 120 13.93 17.48 13.18
CA SER A 120 15.34 17.22 13.50
C SER A 120 15.58 17.10 15.02
N ALA A 121 16.82 16.79 15.43
CA ALA A 121 17.21 16.85 16.84
C ALA A 121 17.13 18.29 17.38
N ALA A 122 17.63 19.28 16.62
CA ALA A 122 17.55 20.70 16.98
C ALA A 122 16.10 21.19 17.05
N ASP A 123 15.23 20.76 16.12
CA ASP A 123 13.79 21.08 16.17
C ASP A 123 13.15 20.50 17.44
N SER A 124 13.59 19.32 17.88
CA SER A 124 13.10 18.66 19.09
C SER A 124 13.50 19.45 20.34
N GLN A 125 14.75 19.89 20.42
CA GLN A 125 15.28 20.76 21.48
C GLN A 125 14.56 22.11 21.53
N ALA A 126 14.37 22.77 20.38
CA ALA A 126 13.63 24.03 20.30
C ALA A 126 12.16 23.89 20.74
N ILE A 127 11.50 22.77 20.42
CA ILE A 127 10.15 22.46 20.92
C ILE A 127 10.15 22.30 22.44
N LEU A 128 11.10 21.56 23.02
CA LEU A 128 11.18 21.37 24.48
C LEU A 128 11.32 22.71 25.19
N LYS A 129 12.29 23.54 24.78
CA LYS A 129 12.48 24.89 25.31
C LYS A 129 11.20 25.75 25.25
N THR A 130 10.51 25.74 24.11
CA THR A 130 9.29 26.55 23.90
C THR A 130 8.10 26.03 24.71
N VAL A 131 7.91 24.71 24.78
CA VAL A 131 6.87 24.07 25.59
C VAL A 131 7.11 24.35 27.08
N ARG A 132 8.38 24.35 27.53
CA ARG A 132 8.76 24.67 28.92
C ARG A 132 8.49 26.12 29.30
N GLN A 133 8.75 27.06 28.38
CA GLN A 133 8.50 28.49 28.60
C GLN A 133 7.01 28.84 28.79
N ILE A 134 6.11 28.10 28.13
CA ILE A 134 4.66 28.40 28.13
C ILE A 134 3.86 27.46 29.06
N LEU A 135 4.34 26.23 29.30
CA LEU A 135 3.65 25.14 30.01
C LEU A 135 2.18 24.98 29.56
N PRO A 136 1.96 24.44 28.34
CA PRO A 136 0.68 24.52 27.64
C PRO A 136 -0.34 23.45 28.09
N VAL A 137 -1.20 23.82 29.05
CA VAL A 137 -2.32 23.01 29.52
C VAL A 137 -3.42 22.91 28.43
N ASN A 138 -4.05 24.04 28.10
CA ASN A 138 -5.20 24.11 27.19
C ASN A 138 -4.79 24.20 25.71
N ARG A 139 -5.75 24.05 24.79
CA ARG A 139 -5.46 24.09 23.34
C ARG A 139 -4.84 25.41 22.90
N ALA A 140 -5.36 26.56 23.35
CA ALA A 140 -4.86 27.88 22.97
C ALA A 140 -3.35 28.02 23.24
N ASN A 141 -2.89 27.55 24.41
CA ASN A 141 -1.48 27.55 24.78
C ASN A 141 -0.58 26.75 23.81
N TRP A 142 -1.12 25.74 23.12
CA TRP A 142 -0.35 25.00 22.10
C TRP A 142 -0.23 25.75 20.78
N GLU A 143 -1.19 26.60 20.43
CA GLU A 143 -1.05 27.50 19.29
C GLU A 143 -0.07 28.64 19.65
N GLN A 144 -0.08 29.16 20.89
CA GLN A 144 0.95 30.08 21.41
C GLN A 144 2.37 29.48 21.37
N VAL A 145 2.51 28.19 21.72
CA VAL A 145 3.78 27.44 21.53
C VAL A 145 4.19 27.35 20.07
N ALA A 146 3.23 27.28 19.13
CA ALA A 146 3.52 27.26 17.71
C ALA A 146 3.97 28.63 17.18
N GLU A 147 3.32 29.71 17.62
CA GLU A 147 3.73 31.09 17.33
C GLU A 147 5.14 31.36 17.84
N GLU A 148 5.43 31.04 19.10
CA GLU A 148 6.75 31.27 19.71
C GLU A 148 7.84 30.39 19.09
N TYR A 149 7.55 29.11 18.80
CA TYR A 149 8.46 28.23 18.06
C TYR A 149 8.75 28.77 16.65
N CYS A 150 7.72 29.29 15.96
CA CYS A 150 7.89 29.89 14.64
C CYS A 150 8.76 31.15 14.70
N ARG A 151 8.49 32.04 15.67
CA ARG A 151 9.21 33.31 15.89
C ARG A 151 10.67 33.11 16.29
N VAL A 152 10.94 32.25 17.28
CA VAL A 152 12.25 32.12 17.93
C VAL A 152 13.18 31.15 17.20
N TYR A 153 12.64 30.12 16.51
CA TYR A 153 13.45 29.06 15.92
C TYR A 153 13.13 28.78 14.45
N SER A 154 11.86 28.65 14.05
CA SER A 154 11.52 28.21 12.69
C SER A 154 11.95 29.21 11.62
N ILE A 155 11.60 30.49 11.78
CA ILE A 155 11.92 31.55 10.82
C ILE A 155 13.44 31.82 10.76
N PRO A 156 14.19 31.97 11.88
CA PRO A 156 15.65 32.20 11.82
C PRO A 156 16.48 31.05 11.23
N ASN A 157 15.93 29.83 11.13
CA ASN A 157 16.64 28.64 10.65
C ASN A 157 16.04 28.05 9.35
N ASP A 158 15.24 28.84 8.61
CA ASP A 158 14.53 28.45 7.37
C ASP A 158 13.79 27.09 7.48
N ARG A 159 13.17 26.84 8.65
CA ARG A 159 12.38 25.63 8.92
C ARG A 159 10.92 25.91 8.61
N LEU A 160 10.22 24.96 7.99
CA LEU A 160 8.78 25.05 7.75
C LEU A 160 8.00 25.28 9.05
N SER A 161 7.23 26.37 9.10
CA SER A 161 6.29 26.70 10.19
C SER A 161 5.33 25.55 10.51
N ARG A 162 4.97 25.39 11.79
CA ARG A 162 4.16 24.27 12.30
C ARG A 162 2.99 24.80 13.12
N ASP A 163 1.90 24.04 13.18
CA ASP A 163 0.73 24.31 14.02
C ASP A 163 0.87 23.68 15.41
N GLY A 164 0.06 24.15 16.37
CA GLY A 164 0.10 23.65 17.75
C GLY A 164 -0.24 22.16 17.85
N ILE A 165 -1.04 21.63 16.92
CA ILE A 165 -1.37 20.19 16.85
C ILE A 165 -0.12 19.38 16.48
N SER A 166 0.66 19.78 15.47
CA SER A 166 1.88 19.08 15.07
C SER A 166 2.93 19.10 16.18
N LEU A 167 3.14 20.24 16.84
CA LEU A 167 4.06 20.36 17.98
C LEU A 167 3.60 19.51 19.17
N LYS A 168 2.30 19.55 19.53
CA LYS A 168 1.70 18.70 20.57
C LYS A 168 1.85 17.21 20.27
N SER A 169 1.72 16.82 19.01
CA SER A 169 1.91 15.44 18.55
C SER A 169 3.38 15.03 18.62
N LYS A 170 4.32 15.90 18.24
CA LYS A 170 5.77 15.67 18.38
C LYS A 170 6.18 15.51 19.84
N PHE A 171 5.76 16.41 20.73
CA PHE A 171 6.03 16.31 22.18
C PHE A 171 5.48 15.00 22.77
N ARG A 172 4.21 14.67 22.48
CA ARG A 172 3.60 13.38 22.87
C ARG A 172 4.30 12.14 22.29
N ASN A 173 5.01 12.26 21.17
CA ASN A 173 5.78 11.17 20.60
C ASN A 173 7.18 11.07 21.21
N LEU A 174 7.78 12.14 21.75
CA LEU A 174 8.99 12.04 22.57
C LEU A 174 8.69 11.22 23.84
N LEU A 175 7.62 11.57 24.56
CA LEU A 175 7.14 10.85 25.76
C LEU A 175 6.77 9.37 25.52
N LYS A 176 6.53 8.94 24.27
CA LYS A 176 6.17 7.56 23.92
C LYS A 176 7.33 6.69 23.45
N ASN A 177 8.46 7.29 23.13
CA ASN A 177 9.61 6.58 22.54
C ASN A 177 10.60 6.07 23.60
N ASP A 178 10.23 6.12 24.87
CA ASP A 178 11.00 5.71 26.06
C ASP A 178 11.29 4.19 26.15
N VAL A 179 10.80 3.40 25.18
CA VAL A 179 10.99 1.95 25.09
C VAL A 179 12.33 1.56 24.42
N GLY A 180 13.25 2.51 24.25
CA GLY A 180 14.58 2.30 23.70
C GLY A 180 15.62 2.10 24.80
N THR A 181 16.53 1.12 24.65
CA THR A 181 17.50 0.70 25.67
C THR A 181 18.57 1.74 26.08
N VAL A 182 18.51 2.95 25.54
CA VAL A 182 19.40 4.07 25.87
C VAL A 182 18.53 5.32 26.05
N PRO A 183 18.38 5.85 27.29
CA PRO A 183 17.66 7.09 27.53
C PRO A 183 18.27 8.25 26.75
N ARG A 184 17.44 8.92 25.95
CA ARG A 184 17.83 10.15 25.25
C ARG A 184 17.55 11.36 26.14
N ALA A 185 18.46 12.34 26.15
CA ALA A 185 18.30 13.56 26.94
C ALA A 185 16.98 14.30 26.62
N GLU A 186 16.56 14.30 25.36
CA GLU A 186 15.28 14.89 24.93
C GLU A 186 14.04 14.21 25.56
N ILE A 187 14.14 12.95 25.98
CA ILE A 187 13.04 12.20 26.62
C ILE A 187 13.00 12.54 28.12
N SER A 188 14.15 12.53 28.80
CA SER A 188 14.24 12.94 30.21
C SER A 188 13.76 14.38 30.42
N GLU A 189 14.14 15.30 29.52
CA GLU A 189 13.62 16.68 29.55
C GLU A 189 12.12 16.75 29.22
N ALA A 190 11.63 15.98 28.23
CA ALA A 190 10.19 15.94 27.95
C ALA A 190 9.36 15.47 29.16
N ILE A 191 9.87 14.50 29.92
CA ILE A 191 9.24 13.99 31.15
C ILE A 191 9.23 15.08 32.24
N ALA A 192 10.34 15.77 32.47
CA ALA A 192 10.40 16.89 33.42
C ALA A 192 9.41 18.01 33.07
N ILE A 193 9.35 18.42 31.80
CA ILE A 193 8.39 19.41 31.29
C ILE A 193 6.95 18.92 31.45
N GLN A 194 6.69 17.62 31.24
CA GLN A 194 5.36 17.05 31.45
C GLN A 194 4.96 17.03 32.94
N MET A 195 5.91 16.93 33.88
CA MET A 195 5.64 17.12 35.31
C MET A 195 5.34 18.59 35.64
N GLU A 196 6.09 19.54 35.08
CA GLU A 196 5.85 20.99 35.22
C GLU A 196 4.46 21.40 34.69
N ILE A 197 4.04 20.88 33.53
CA ILE A 197 2.69 21.10 32.98
C ILE A 197 1.60 20.55 33.92
N SER A 198 1.81 19.36 34.50
CA SER A 198 0.85 18.75 35.44
C SER A 198 0.76 19.54 36.75
N ALA A 199 1.89 20.04 37.28
CA ALA A 199 1.91 20.89 38.47
C ALA A 199 1.14 22.20 38.24
N LYS A 200 1.37 22.87 37.10
CA LYS A 200 0.63 24.08 36.69
C LYS A 200 -0.87 23.83 36.52
N MET A 201 -1.26 22.66 35.99
CA MET A 201 -2.66 22.27 35.87
C MET A 201 -3.34 22.13 37.24
N ASN A 202 -2.65 21.56 38.23
CA ASN A 202 -3.17 21.44 39.59
C ASN A 202 -3.27 22.79 40.32
N GLN A 203 -2.34 23.72 40.07
CA GLN A 203 -2.39 25.08 40.62
C GLN A 203 -3.57 25.89 40.07
N GLY A 204 -3.89 25.75 38.79
CA GLY A 204 -4.98 26.49 38.15
C GLY A 204 -6.35 26.21 38.77
N GLY A 205 -6.59 24.99 39.26
CA GLY A 205 -7.87 24.59 39.86
C GLY A 205 -8.15 25.16 41.26
N MET A 206 -7.19 25.85 41.89
CA MET A 206 -7.33 26.43 43.24
C MET A 206 -7.67 27.93 43.24
N ASN A 207 -7.64 28.58 42.07
CA ASN A 207 -7.83 30.04 41.98
C ASN A 207 -9.25 30.45 41.55
N ASP A 208 -10.02 29.56 40.90
CA ASP A 208 -11.39 29.85 40.42
C ASP A 208 -12.42 29.98 41.57
N GLU A 209 -12.15 29.41 42.74
CA GLU A 209 -13.03 29.51 43.93
C GLU A 209 -12.89 30.84 44.69
N SER A 210 -12.18 31.83 44.13
CA SER A 210 -11.91 33.14 44.77
C SER A 210 -12.56 34.35 44.08
N MET A 211 -13.55 34.11 43.21
CA MET A 211 -14.21 35.13 42.38
C MET A 211 -15.76 35.11 42.45
N GLU A 212 -16.32 34.67 43.58
CA GLU A 212 -17.65 35.12 44.00
C GLU A 212 -17.56 36.40 44.86
N ASP A 213 -18.66 37.16 44.89
CA ASP A 213 -18.91 38.35 45.71
C ASP A 213 -18.07 39.63 45.47
N LEU A 214 -18.11 40.14 44.24
CA LEU A 214 -18.25 41.59 44.02
C LEU A 214 -19.35 41.87 42.98
N ARG A 215 -20.57 42.08 43.46
CA ARG A 215 -21.78 42.34 42.67
C ARG A 215 -22.07 43.85 42.61
N PRO A 216 -21.85 44.55 41.48
CA PRO A 216 -22.20 45.98 41.38
C PRO A 216 -23.72 46.17 41.33
N GLU A 217 -24.23 47.13 42.09
CA GLU A 217 -25.66 47.46 42.10
C GLU A 217 -26.08 48.36 40.92
N ASN A 218 -27.37 48.28 40.64
CA ASN A 218 -28.20 49.13 39.79
C ASN A 218 -27.66 50.54 39.50
N VAL A 219 -27.55 50.87 38.20
CA VAL A 219 -27.73 52.24 37.71
C VAL A 219 -28.91 52.25 36.76
N VAL A 220 -30.01 52.88 37.20
CA VAL A 220 -31.20 53.12 36.38
C VAL A 220 -31.05 54.46 35.69
N ILE A 221 -31.15 54.49 34.36
CA ILE A 221 -31.45 55.71 33.60
C ILE A 221 -32.54 55.34 32.59
N ASN A 222 -33.71 55.95 32.74
CA ASN A 222 -34.71 56.04 31.69
C ASN A 222 -34.42 57.32 30.89
N GLU A 223 -34.48 57.25 29.56
CA GLU A 223 -35.00 58.38 28.77
C GLU A 223 -35.68 57.82 27.51
N SER A 224 -36.61 58.57 26.94
CA SER A 224 -37.62 58.11 25.96
C SER A 224 -37.62 58.99 24.70
N VAL A 225 -38.66 58.85 23.85
CA VAL A 225 -38.96 59.70 22.66
C VAL A 225 -38.08 59.29 21.44
N GLU A 226 -38.57 59.18 20.20
CA GLU A 226 -39.85 59.61 19.56
C GLU A 226 -40.38 58.58 18.53
N ASP A 227 -41.64 58.73 18.11
CA ASP A 227 -42.27 57.99 17.00
C ASP A 227 -41.85 58.52 15.61
N VAL A 228 -41.73 57.62 14.62
CA VAL A 228 -41.88 57.95 13.18
C VAL A 228 -42.61 56.79 12.47
N GLU A 229 -43.42 57.15 11.46
CA GLU A 229 -44.55 56.34 10.94
C GLU A 229 -44.21 55.17 9.99
N GLU A 230 -45.27 54.40 9.75
CA GLU A 230 -45.50 53.36 8.75
C GLU A 230 -45.00 53.68 7.32
N ARG A 231 -44.57 52.63 6.61
CA ARG A 231 -45.27 52.21 5.38
C ARG A 231 -44.90 50.80 4.89
N ASN A 232 -45.93 49.99 4.65
CA ASN A 232 -45.87 48.88 3.70
C ASN A 232 -45.98 49.41 2.27
N ILE A 233 -45.45 48.68 1.28
CA ILE A 233 -46.13 48.33 0.02
C ILE A 233 -45.32 47.24 -0.70
N ASP A 234 -46.01 46.45 -1.52
CA ASP A 234 -45.59 45.16 -2.06
C ASP A 234 -44.89 45.18 -3.43
N GLU A 235 -44.20 44.07 -3.70
CA GLU A 235 -44.07 43.33 -4.98
C GLU A 235 -43.60 43.98 -6.31
N THR A 236 -43.19 43.07 -7.20
CA THR A 236 -42.92 43.16 -8.64
C THR A 236 -41.73 44.00 -9.14
N GLU A 237 -41.09 43.71 -10.28
CA GLU A 237 -40.71 42.50 -11.04
C GLU A 237 -39.99 43.02 -12.34
N ILE A 238 -39.27 42.15 -13.05
CA ILE A 238 -38.82 42.21 -14.47
C ILE A 238 -37.94 43.36 -15.05
N ILE A 239 -37.07 42.94 -16.00
CA ILE A 239 -36.39 43.67 -17.10
C ILE A 239 -35.34 44.72 -16.69
N ALA A 240 -34.03 44.66 -17.02
CA ALA A 240 -33.18 44.04 -18.06
C ALA A 240 -32.84 44.94 -19.28
N LEU A 241 -31.60 44.77 -19.79
CA LEU A 241 -30.90 45.56 -20.83
C LEU A 241 -30.59 47.04 -20.47
N ASP A 242 -29.68 47.74 -21.15
CA ASP A 242 -28.36 47.43 -21.77
C ASP A 242 -27.71 48.77 -22.21
N ALA A 243 -26.40 48.79 -22.50
CA ALA A 243 -25.59 49.95 -22.95
C ALA A 243 -25.52 51.13 -21.94
N THR A 244 -24.39 51.82 -21.77
CA THR A 244 -23.47 52.35 -22.80
C THR A 244 -22.00 52.38 -22.38
N TYR A 245 -21.11 52.38 -23.39
CA TYR A 245 -19.72 52.86 -23.28
C TYR A 245 -19.70 54.39 -23.16
N GLU A 246 -18.88 54.96 -22.26
CA GLU A 246 -17.76 55.93 -22.46
C GLU A 246 -16.88 55.78 -21.19
N HIS A 247 -15.56 55.53 -21.19
CA HIS A 247 -14.41 56.22 -21.80
C HIS A 247 -14.08 57.58 -21.17
N GLU A 248 -13.18 57.61 -20.15
CA GLU A 248 -11.93 58.39 -20.17
C GLU A 248 -11.05 58.14 -18.92
N ASP A 249 -9.88 58.78 -18.89
CA ASP A 249 -8.67 58.33 -18.21
C ASP A 249 -8.40 58.86 -16.80
N CYS A 250 -7.36 58.28 -16.19
CA CYS A 250 -6.52 58.75 -15.08
C CYS A 250 -6.87 60.07 -14.36
N THR A 251 -6.86 60.03 -13.02
CA THR A 251 -5.67 60.43 -12.22
C THR A 251 -5.86 60.07 -10.73
N ALA A 252 -4.77 59.80 -10.02
CA ALA A 252 -4.81 59.37 -8.62
C ALA A 252 -5.10 60.52 -7.64
N ASN A 253 -5.88 60.23 -6.59
CA ASN A 253 -5.64 60.84 -5.28
C ASN A 253 -6.07 59.92 -4.13
N SER A 254 -5.51 60.18 -2.94
CA SER A 254 -5.62 59.33 -1.76
C SER A 254 -6.86 59.61 -0.90
N LYS A 255 -7.42 58.54 -0.32
CA LYS A 255 -7.81 58.47 1.10
C LYS A 255 -8.20 57.04 1.48
N GLY A 256 -7.81 56.60 2.67
CA GLY A 256 -7.97 55.21 3.09
C GLY A 256 -9.41 54.85 3.49
N LYS A 257 -9.90 53.71 3.02
CA LYS A 257 -11.01 52.96 3.65
C LYS A 257 -10.46 51.67 4.25
N LYS A 258 -10.83 51.38 5.50
CA LYS A 258 -10.55 50.09 6.14
C LYS A 258 -11.43 49.01 5.50
N ALA A 259 -10.89 48.29 4.52
CA ALA A 259 -11.54 47.08 4.02
C ALA A 259 -11.31 45.94 5.03
N ASN A 260 -12.39 45.37 5.56
CA ASN A 260 -12.32 44.15 6.35
C ASN A 260 -11.93 42.99 5.44
N PHE A 261 -10.63 42.72 5.33
CA PHE A 261 -10.16 41.42 4.87
C PHE A 261 -10.54 40.36 5.92
N VAL A 262 -11.77 39.86 5.80
CA VAL A 262 -12.10 38.52 6.31
C VAL A 262 -11.11 37.58 5.66
N ALA A 263 -10.15 37.10 6.44
CA ALA A 263 -9.12 36.22 5.93
C ALA A 263 -9.79 34.91 5.51
N ASP A 264 -10.05 34.76 4.21
CA ASP A 264 -10.56 33.54 3.62
C ASP A 264 -9.47 32.47 3.71
N LEU A 265 -9.43 31.86 4.91
CA LEU A 265 -8.51 30.83 5.30
C LEU A 265 -8.67 29.69 4.31
N ARG A 266 -7.71 29.58 3.38
CA ARG A 266 -7.54 28.45 2.46
C ARG A 266 -7.25 27.17 3.25
N ARG A 267 -8.28 26.69 3.95
CA ARG A 267 -8.34 25.37 4.59
C ARG A 267 -7.97 24.38 3.51
N GLY A 268 -6.82 23.72 3.67
CA GLY A 268 -6.40 22.65 2.77
C GLY A 268 -7.51 21.60 2.71
N GLY A 269 -8.29 21.62 1.64
CA GLY A 269 -9.54 20.87 1.54
C GLY A 269 -9.26 19.39 1.72
N ARG A 270 -9.74 18.81 2.82
CA ARG A 270 -9.70 17.36 2.96
C ARG A 270 -10.52 16.79 1.81
N VAL A 271 -9.91 15.92 1.00
CA VAL A 271 -10.50 15.38 -0.23
C VAL A 271 -11.95 14.94 0.02
N VAL A 272 -12.88 15.31 -0.87
CA VAL A 272 -14.30 14.98 -0.74
C VAL A 272 -14.45 13.46 -0.54
N GLY A 273 -15.19 13.05 0.50
CA GLY A 273 -15.27 11.64 0.94
C GLY A 273 -14.28 11.22 2.04
N SER A 274 -13.38 12.11 2.48
CA SER A 274 -12.49 11.91 3.65
C SER A 274 -13.17 11.97 5.02
N GLU A 275 -14.48 12.18 5.05
CA GLU A 275 -15.29 12.16 6.25
C GLU A 275 -15.19 10.81 6.99
N GLY A 276 -15.21 10.80 8.31
CA GLY A 276 -15.21 9.56 9.08
C GLY A 276 -16.44 8.69 8.80
N TYR A 277 -16.35 7.39 9.02
CA TYR A 277 -17.54 6.55 9.16
C TYR A 277 -18.14 6.79 10.55
N SER A 278 -19.30 7.45 10.61
CA SER A 278 -20.08 7.64 11.83
C SER A 278 -20.53 6.30 12.44
N GLN A 279 -21.12 6.31 13.64
CA GLN A 279 -21.69 5.09 14.25
C GLN A 279 -22.85 4.55 13.40
N SER A 280 -23.71 5.44 12.90
CA SER A 280 -24.80 5.12 11.97
C SER A 280 -24.26 4.57 10.63
N ASP A 281 -23.22 5.19 10.07
CA ASP A 281 -22.57 4.73 8.82
C ASP A 281 -22.05 3.29 8.94
N LYS A 282 -21.57 2.87 10.12
CA LYS A 282 -21.12 1.49 10.39
C LYS A 282 -22.31 0.53 10.44
N TRP A 283 -23.35 0.85 11.21
CA TRP A 283 -24.50 -0.03 11.40
C TRP A 283 -25.28 -0.26 10.11
N ALA A 284 -25.54 0.81 9.34
CA ALA A 284 -26.17 0.71 8.03
C ALA A 284 -25.33 -0.11 7.03
N LEU A 285 -24.00 0.07 7.04
CA LEU A 285 -23.09 -0.76 6.26
C LEU A 285 -23.16 -2.25 6.66
N LEU A 286 -23.18 -2.56 7.96
CA LEU A 286 -23.25 -3.93 8.45
C LEU A 286 -24.58 -4.59 8.10
N SER A 287 -25.71 -3.86 8.12
CA SER A 287 -26.97 -4.37 7.56
C SER A 287 -26.81 -4.71 6.08
N CYS A 288 -26.38 -3.75 5.25
CA CYS A 288 -26.24 -3.95 3.81
C CYS A 288 -25.33 -5.14 3.43
N ILE A 289 -24.29 -5.44 4.24
CA ILE A 289 -23.45 -6.63 4.05
C ILE A 289 -24.16 -7.91 4.51
N LYS A 290 -24.86 -7.89 5.65
CA LYS A 290 -25.67 -9.02 6.15
C LYS A 290 -26.77 -9.42 5.16
N ASP A 291 -27.40 -8.44 4.53
CA ASP A 291 -28.52 -8.65 3.60
C ASP A 291 -28.06 -9.26 2.26
N VAL A 292 -26.81 -9.00 1.85
CA VAL A 292 -26.26 -9.48 0.57
C VAL A 292 -25.36 -10.73 0.71
N LEU A 293 -24.67 -10.89 1.85
CA LEU A 293 -23.60 -11.88 2.11
C LEU A 293 -22.61 -12.01 0.93
N PRO A 294 -21.78 -10.99 0.67
CA PRO A 294 -21.06 -10.81 -0.59
C PRO A 294 -19.87 -11.77 -0.79
N SER A 295 -20.09 -12.80 -1.61
CA SER A 295 -19.13 -13.84 -2.00
C SER A 295 -18.17 -13.49 -3.15
N GLY A 296 -18.34 -12.34 -3.83
CA GLY A 296 -17.56 -12.01 -5.04
C GLY A 296 -17.66 -10.53 -5.46
N PRO A 297 -16.95 -10.10 -6.52
CA PRO A 297 -16.84 -8.68 -6.89
C PRO A 297 -18.20 -7.98 -7.07
N THR A 298 -19.11 -8.60 -7.83
CA THR A 298 -20.44 -8.10 -8.16
C THR A 298 -21.38 -7.99 -6.95
N SER A 299 -21.30 -8.94 -6.01
CA SER A 299 -22.12 -8.85 -4.79
C SER A 299 -21.65 -7.75 -3.85
N TRP A 300 -20.35 -7.38 -3.86
CA TRP A 300 -19.89 -6.17 -3.19
C TRP A 300 -20.36 -4.86 -3.85
N GLU A 301 -20.61 -4.86 -5.16
CA GLU A 301 -21.19 -3.69 -5.85
C GLU A 301 -22.67 -3.51 -5.48
N ARG A 302 -23.42 -4.61 -5.31
CA ARG A 302 -24.78 -4.59 -4.74
C ARG A 302 -24.81 -4.06 -3.31
N VAL A 303 -23.84 -4.43 -2.46
CA VAL A 303 -23.67 -3.82 -1.11
C VAL A 303 -23.45 -2.30 -1.22
N LEU A 304 -22.60 -1.84 -2.15
CA LEU A 304 -22.36 -0.41 -2.36
C LEU A 304 -23.63 0.31 -2.81
N GLN A 305 -24.40 -0.26 -3.74
CA GLN A 305 -25.67 0.31 -4.21
C GLN A 305 -26.68 0.43 -3.06
N LEU A 306 -26.90 -0.64 -2.29
CA LEU A 306 -27.81 -0.63 -1.13
C LEU A 306 -27.36 0.40 -0.07
N TYR A 307 -26.07 0.46 0.27
CA TYR A 307 -25.57 1.45 1.22
C TYR A 307 -25.78 2.89 0.72
N ARG A 308 -25.66 3.14 -0.58
CA ARG A 308 -25.93 4.47 -1.16
C ARG A 308 -27.41 4.83 -1.11
N MET A 309 -28.28 3.93 -1.57
CA MET A 309 -29.73 4.16 -1.67
C MET A 309 -30.38 4.25 -0.29
N ASN A 310 -30.02 3.35 0.63
CA ASN A 310 -30.71 3.20 1.92
C ASN A 310 -30.11 4.08 3.04
N HIS A 311 -28.88 4.59 2.88
CA HIS A 311 -28.19 5.36 3.93
C HIS A 311 -27.51 6.63 3.45
N ALA A 312 -26.62 6.53 2.45
CA ALA A 312 -25.78 7.68 2.10
C ALA A 312 -26.59 8.85 1.51
N THR A 313 -27.50 8.58 0.56
CA THR A 313 -28.34 9.62 -0.04
C THR A 313 -29.41 10.17 0.92
N PRO A 314 -30.17 9.35 1.68
CA PRO A 314 -31.19 9.88 2.62
C PRO A 314 -30.64 10.63 3.85
N ASN A 315 -29.33 10.66 4.06
CA ASN A 315 -28.68 11.32 5.21
C ASN A 315 -27.56 12.29 4.77
N ASP A 316 -27.57 12.74 3.50
CA ASP A 316 -26.58 13.64 2.89
C ASP A 316 -25.11 13.29 3.17
N ARG A 317 -24.80 11.98 3.25
CA ARG A 317 -23.45 11.48 3.55
C ARG A 317 -22.59 11.48 2.28
N ALA A 318 -21.31 11.80 2.44
CA ALA A 318 -20.36 11.78 1.32
C ALA A 318 -20.31 10.40 0.63
N GLN A 319 -20.62 10.37 -0.66
CA GLN A 319 -20.76 9.15 -1.47
C GLN A 319 -19.48 8.31 -1.45
N ARG A 320 -19.56 7.10 -0.88
CA ARG A 320 -18.41 6.20 -0.71
C ARG A 320 -18.11 5.41 -2.00
N ASN A 321 -16.89 4.89 -2.10
CA ASN A 321 -16.46 3.99 -3.18
C ASN A 321 -16.33 2.53 -2.70
N LEU A 322 -16.29 1.59 -3.66
CA LEU A 322 -16.24 0.14 -3.40
C LEU A 322 -15.06 -0.26 -2.51
N THR A 323 -13.90 0.35 -2.72
CA THR A 323 -12.67 0.12 -1.95
C THR A 323 -12.79 0.59 -0.51
N GLY A 324 -13.40 1.76 -0.27
CA GLY A 324 -13.66 2.29 1.07
C GLY A 324 -14.59 1.40 1.87
N ILE A 325 -15.68 0.92 1.24
CA ILE A 325 -16.65 -0.02 1.81
C ILE A 325 -15.97 -1.35 2.20
N LYS A 326 -15.27 -2.01 1.26
CA LYS A 326 -14.50 -3.24 1.51
C LYS A 326 -13.43 -3.07 2.59
N SER A 327 -12.70 -1.95 2.55
CA SER A 327 -11.67 -1.61 3.54
C SER A 327 -12.27 -1.40 4.93
N LYS A 328 -13.41 -0.71 5.03
CA LYS A 328 -14.05 -0.42 6.31
C LYS A 328 -14.60 -1.67 6.99
N PHE A 329 -15.24 -2.57 6.24
CA PHE A 329 -15.67 -3.86 6.79
C PHE A 329 -14.46 -4.68 7.27
N ARG A 330 -13.41 -4.79 6.45
CA ARG A 330 -12.16 -5.48 6.84
C ARG A 330 -11.53 -4.87 8.09
N GLN A 331 -11.58 -3.54 8.27
CA GLN A 331 -11.11 -2.87 9.49
C GLN A 331 -11.95 -3.23 10.73
N LEU A 332 -13.27 -3.41 10.59
CA LEU A 332 -14.15 -3.80 11.71
C LEU A 332 -13.91 -5.26 12.12
N VAL A 333 -13.83 -6.18 11.15
CA VAL A 333 -13.54 -7.62 11.37
C VAL A 333 -12.16 -7.80 12.03
N ASN A 334 -11.12 -7.22 11.43
CA ASN A 334 -9.74 -7.31 11.89
C ASN A 334 -9.39 -6.34 13.02
N TRP A 335 -10.37 -5.62 13.59
CA TRP A 335 -10.10 -4.72 14.70
C TRP A 335 -9.56 -5.52 15.89
N LYS A 336 -8.35 -5.17 16.34
CA LYS A 336 -7.74 -5.71 17.54
C LYS A 336 -7.76 -4.63 18.62
N HIS A 337 -8.01 -5.04 19.86
CA HIS A 337 -7.73 -4.19 21.01
C HIS A 337 -6.24 -3.85 21.01
N GLY A 338 -5.90 -2.60 21.30
CA GLY A 338 -4.55 -2.30 21.76
C GLY A 338 -4.33 -2.99 23.11
N THR A 339 -3.12 -3.47 23.38
CA THR A 339 -2.77 -4.32 24.55
C THR A 339 -2.87 -3.60 25.91
N GLY A 340 -3.56 -2.47 26.00
CA GLY A 340 -3.83 -1.72 27.22
C GLY A 340 -5.26 -1.95 27.73
N THR A 341 -5.35 -2.70 28.83
CA THR A 341 -6.40 -2.64 29.87
C THR A 341 -7.88 -2.56 29.42
N GLY A 342 -8.55 -3.72 29.46
CA GLY A 342 -9.93 -3.83 29.96
C GLY A 342 -11.10 -3.29 29.12
N LYS A 343 -10.88 -2.60 27.99
CA LYS A 343 -12.00 -2.09 27.18
C LYS A 343 -12.72 -3.20 26.41
N MET A 344 -14.02 -3.29 26.62
CA MET A 344 -14.96 -4.22 25.96
C MET A 344 -14.91 -4.12 24.43
N VAL A 345 -15.24 -5.22 23.73
CA VAL A 345 -15.30 -5.23 22.26
C VAL A 345 -16.44 -4.30 21.80
N PRO A 346 -16.24 -3.36 20.86
CA PRO A 346 -17.33 -2.60 20.27
C PRO A 346 -18.32 -3.53 19.55
N GLU A 347 -19.61 -3.30 19.73
CA GLU A 347 -20.66 -4.18 19.20
C GLU A 347 -20.61 -4.28 17.67
N GLU A 348 -20.29 -3.19 16.96
CA GLU A 348 -20.05 -3.22 15.50
C GLU A 348 -18.96 -4.22 15.08
N THR A 349 -17.94 -4.46 15.92
CA THR A 349 -16.89 -5.44 15.63
C THR A 349 -17.35 -6.86 15.91
N LEU A 350 -18.19 -7.09 16.92
CA LEU A 350 -18.83 -8.40 17.14
C LEU A 350 -19.76 -8.74 15.99
N GLN A 351 -20.64 -7.82 15.61
CA GLN A 351 -21.56 -7.98 14.48
C GLN A 351 -20.82 -8.14 13.14
N ALA A 352 -19.73 -7.40 12.89
CA ALA A 352 -18.90 -7.59 11.69
C ALA A 352 -18.28 -9.00 11.62
N ARG A 353 -17.81 -9.54 12.75
CA ARG A 353 -17.26 -10.90 12.83
C ARG A 353 -18.33 -11.99 12.79
N ALA A 354 -19.59 -11.70 13.14
CA ALA A 354 -20.71 -12.59 12.87
C ALA A 354 -20.97 -12.66 11.35
N ILE A 355 -21.18 -11.51 10.71
CA ILE A 355 -21.43 -11.42 9.26
C ILE A 355 -20.30 -12.04 8.44
N GLN A 356 -19.04 -11.91 8.85
CA GLN A 356 -17.91 -12.59 8.18
C GLN A 356 -18.07 -14.12 8.20
N ARG A 357 -18.46 -14.71 9.34
CA ARG A 357 -18.72 -16.16 9.43
C ARG A 357 -19.89 -16.58 8.54
N ASP A 358 -20.93 -15.75 8.44
CA ASP A 358 -22.08 -16.02 7.57
C ASP A 358 -21.70 -16.01 6.07
N ILE A 359 -20.82 -15.10 5.66
CA ILE A 359 -20.21 -15.06 4.32
C ILE A 359 -19.37 -16.33 4.07
N ASP A 360 -18.54 -16.74 5.03
CA ASP A 360 -17.66 -17.91 4.91
C ASP A 360 -18.45 -19.24 4.88
N LEU A 361 -19.55 -19.33 5.64
CA LEU A 361 -20.50 -20.44 5.58
C LEU A 361 -21.21 -20.50 4.21
N ARG A 362 -21.63 -19.36 3.66
CA ARG A 362 -22.20 -19.31 2.30
C ARG A 362 -21.20 -19.74 1.23
N LEU A 363 -19.92 -19.37 1.39
CA LEU A 363 -18.82 -19.76 0.49
C LEU A 363 -18.49 -21.26 0.54
N THR A 364 -18.63 -21.92 1.69
CA THR A 364 -18.44 -23.37 1.80
C THR A 364 -19.63 -24.16 1.26
N LEU A 365 -20.86 -23.76 1.59
CA LEU A 365 -22.09 -24.39 1.08
C LEU A 365 -22.22 -24.25 -0.45
N GLY A 366 -21.97 -23.05 -1.00
CA GLY A 366 -22.08 -22.78 -2.44
C GLY A 366 -21.12 -23.60 -3.31
N LYS A 367 -20.02 -24.11 -2.75
CA LYS A 367 -19.12 -25.03 -3.47
C LYS A 367 -19.67 -26.45 -3.59
N ARG A 368 -20.54 -26.89 -2.69
CA ARG A 368 -20.99 -28.30 -2.62
C ARG A 368 -22.05 -28.66 -3.66
N GLN A 369 -22.90 -27.71 -4.05
CA GLN A 369 -24.03 -27.98 -4.95
C GLN A 369 -23.65 -28.09 -6.45
N ARG A 370 -22.44 -27.68 -6.87
CA ARG A 370 -22.08 -27.62 -8.30
C ARG A 370 -21.30 -28.83 -8.83
N SER A 371 -21.13 -29.88 -8.01
CA SER A 371 -20.37 -31.10 -8.36
C SER A 371 -21.22 -32.38 -8.23
N GLY A 372 -22.52 -32.29 -8.50
CA GLY A 372 -23.47 -33.39 -8.28
C GLY A 372 -24.71 -33.33 -9.15
N SER A 373 -24.52 -33.25 -10.49
CA SER A 373 -25.62 -33.34 -11.45
C SER A 373 -25.14 -33.88 -12.82
N GLU A 374 -24.50 -35.05 -12.78
CA GLU A 374 -24.30 -35.91 -13.95
C GLU A 374 -25.20 -37.14 -13.79
N SER A 375 -26.46 -37.03 -14.24
CA SER A 375 -27.39 -38.16 -14.26
C SER A 375 -28.43 -38.02 -15.37
N ASN A 376 -28.10 -38.60 -16.52
CA ASN A 376 -28.96 -39.06 -17.62
C ASN A 376 -30.47 -38.78 -17.51
N VAL A 377 -31.00 -37.95 -18.42
CA VAL A 377 -32.37 -38.11 -18.92
C VAL A 377 -32.29 -38.27 -20.44
N SER A 378 -32.61 -39.46 -20.91
CA SER A 378 -32.83 -39.74 -22.33
C SER A 378 -34.27 -39.36 -22.69
N PHE A 379 -34.48 -38.74 -23.85
CA PHE A 379 -35.79 -38.69 -24.49
C PHE A 379 -35.65 -38.70 -26.02
N SER A 380 -36.64 -39.27 -26.70
CA SER A 380 -36.49 -39.79 -28.06
C SER A 380 -37.64 -39.45 -29.01
N HIS A 381 -37.26 -39.20 -30.27
CA HIS A 381 -38.07 -39.20 -31.49
C HIS A 381 -39.13 -38.10 -31.75
N THR A 382 -39.19 -37.78 -33.04
CA THR A 382 -40.11 -36.92 -33.83
C THR A 382 -41.31 -37.76 -34.35
N PRO A 383 -42.40 -37.21 -34.93
CA PRO A 383 -42.39 -36.55 -36.26
C PRO A 383 -43.43 -35.41 -36.47
N GLU A 384 -43.69 -35.12 -37.76
CA GLU A 384 -44.63 -34.20 -38.45
C GLU A 384 -46.05 -34.08 -37.84
N GLU A 385 -46.90 -33.08 -38.14
CA GLU A 385 -47.09 -32.22 -39.35
C GLU A 385 -47.54 -30.77 -38.90
N SER A 386 -48.01 -29.76 -39.68
CA SER A 386 -48.43 -29.56 -41.09
C SER A 386 -48.25 -28.08 -41.57
N PHE A 387 -49.10 -27.59 -42.50
CA PHE A 387 -49.13 -26.27 -43.19
C PHE A 387 -50.61 -25.86 -43.47
N PRO A 388 -50.94 -24.68 -44.09
CA PRO A 388 -50.12 -23.57 -44.62
C PRO A 388 -50.38 -22.25 -43.81
N ASP A 389 -50.39 -20.99 -44.28
CA ASP A 389 -50.32 -20.26 -45.58
C ASP A 389 -49.99 -18.76 -45.27
N ALA A 390 -49.77 -17.76 -46.16
CA ALA A 390 -49.72 -17.61 -47.64
C ALA A 390 -48.91 -16.33 -48.00
N HIS A 391 -48.54 -16.15 -49.29
CA HIS A 391 -47.96 -14.91 -49.91
C HIS A 391 -46.61 -14.36 -49.36
N GLU A 392 -45.71 -13.75 -50.14
CA GLU A 392 -45.37 -13.94 -51.56
C GLU A 392 -43.95 -13.38 -51.82
N GLU A 393 -43.17 -14.15 -52.57
CA GLU A 393 -41.99 -13.83 -53.39
C GLU A 393 -41.27 -12.47 -53.35
N HIS A 394 -39.93 -12.53 -53.22
CA HIS A 394 -39.08 -12.58 -54.43
C HIS A 394 -37.68 -13.14 -54.15
N SER A 395 -37.21 -14.02 -55.04
CA SER A 395 -35.90 -14.69 -54.93
C SER A 395 -34.83 -14.02 -55.79
N ILE A 396 -33.61 -13.89 -55.27
CA ILE A 396 -32.37 -13.96 -56.06
C ILE A 396 -31.41 -14.95 -55.39
N LEU A 397 -30.93 -15.90 -56.17
CA LEU A 397 -29.93 -16.94 -55.81
C LEU A 397 -28.51 -16.31 -55.91
N LEU A 398 -27.42 -16.83 -55.34
CA LEU A 398 -26.95 -18.22 -55.43
C LEU A 398 -25.70 -18.46 -54.54
N THR A 399 -25.38 -19.74 -54.36
CA THR A 399 -24.32 -20.36 -53.55
C THR A 399 -22.89 -19.81 -53.67
N HIS A 400 -22.09 -19.96 -52.60
CA HIS A 400 -21.11 -21.06 -52.55
C HIS A 400 -20.56 -21.38 -51.15
N ALA A 401 -20.54 -22.67 -50.81
CA ALA A 401 -19.90 -23.17 -49.59
C ALA A 401 -18.39 -23.39 -49.80
N LYS A 402 -17.59 -23.17 -48.74
CA LYS A 402 -16.21 -23.68 -48.67
C LYS A 402 -15.75 -23.95 -47.24
N THR A 403 -16.06 -25.14 -46.75
CA THR A 403 -15.38 -25.72 -45.59
C THR A 403 -13.88 -25.83 -45.86
N ARG A 404 -13.05 -25.52 -44.87
CA ARG A 404 -11.62 -25.80 -44.91
C ARG A 404 -11.14 -26.36 -43.58
N LYS A 405 -10.96 -27.68 -43.53
CA LYS A 405 -10.01 -28.28 -42.59
C LYS A 405 -8.62 -27.70 -42.89
N ASN A 406 -7.78 -27.63 -41.87
CA ASN A 406 -6.40 -28.10 -41.99
C ASN A 406 -5.87 -28.40 -40.59
N GLU A 407 -5.60 -29.67 -40.33
CA GLU A 407 -4.51 -30.02 -39.45
C GLU A 407 -3.20 -29.57 -40.11
N ASN A 408 -2.17 -29.25 -39.34
CA ASN A 408 -0.81 -29.52 -39.81
C ASN A 408 0.07 -29.94 -38.63
N VAL A 409 0.86 -30.98 -38.86
CA VAL A 409 1.83 -31.51 -37.91
C VAL A 409 3.20 -31.21 -38.48
N GLU A 410 4.01 -30.44 -37.77
CA GLU A 410 5.43 -30.30 -38.08
C GLU A 410 6.27 -30.85 -36.94
N ARG A 411 6.93 -31.98 -37.21
CA ARG A 411 8.02 -32.51 -36.39
C ARG A 411 9.32 -31.92 -36.90
N GLN A 412 10.27 -31.62 -36.02
CA GLN A 412 11.66 -31.46 -36.40
C GLN A 412 12.52 -32.39 -35.56
N ASP A 413 13.02 -33.45 -36.20
CA ASP A 413 14.01 -34.37 -35.68
C ASP A 413 15.41 -33.88 -36.07
N MET A 414 16.28 -33.61 -35.08
CA MET A 414 17.73 -33.56 -35.24
C MET A 414 18.32 -34.47 -34.15
N VAL A 415 18.63 -35.74 -34.45
CA VAL A 415 19.81 -36.20 -35.20
C VAL A 415 21.12 -35.85 -34.48
N VAL A 416 21.54 -36.82 -33.65
CA VAL A 416 22.91 -37.36 -33.48
C VAL A 416 24.10 -36.38 -33.61
N ASP A 417 24.91 -36.32 -32.54
CA ASP A 417 26.37 -36.35 -32.70
C ASP A 417 26.99 -37.31 -31.65
N VAL A 418 28.14 -37.91 -31.96
CA VAL A 418 28.77 -39.01 -31.21
C VAL A 418 30.29 -38.80 -31.15
N VAL A 419 30.81 -38.31 -30.02
CA VAL A 419 32.26 -38.18 -29.78
C VAL A 419 32.65 -38.67 -28.38
N GLU A 420 33.08 -39.93 -28.36
CA GLU A 420 34.25 -40.48 -27.65
C GLU A 420 34.44 -40.39 -26.11
N ARG A 421 35.43 -41.18 -25.64
CA ARG A 421 35.60 -41.64 -24.26
C ARG A 421 37.06 -42.03 -23.97
N PRO A 422 37.76 -41.36 -23.05
CA PRO A 422 38.85 -41.96 -22.26
C PRO A 422 38.23 -42.57 -20.97
N VAL A 423 38.40 -43.84 -20.61
CA VAL A 423 39.63 -44.61 -20.28
C VAL A 423 40.15 -44.31 -18.86
N SER A 424 39.79 -45.24 -17.97
CA SER A 424 40.36 -45.69 -16.69
C SER A 424 41.34 -44.85 -15.86
N ALA A 425 41.04 -44.77 -14.57
CA ALA A 425 42.02 -44.90 -13.47
C ALA A 425 41.40 -45.62 -12.25
N GLU A 426 42.23 -46.43 -11.59
CA GLU A 426 42.03 -47.39 -10.48
C GLU A 426 41.35 -46.82 -9.21
N VAL A 427 40.45 -47.55 -8.51
CA VAL A 427 40.73 -48.55 -7.43
C VAL A 427 41.60 -47.96 -6.28
N PRO A 428 41.21 -48.03 -4.99
CA PRO A 428 40.62 -49.21 -4.33
C PRO A 428 39.34 -48.99 -3.48
N ALA A 429 38.80 -50.11 -3.02
CA ALA A 429 37.63 -50.20 -2.15
C ALA A 429 37.96 -50.05 -0.65
N SER A 430 36.93 -49.88 0.17
CA SER A 430 36.97 -50.20 1.60
C SER A 430 35.58 -50.69 2.00
N GLU A 431 35.47 -51.99 2.25
CA GLU A 431 34.22 -52.63 2.68
C GLU A 431 33.94 -52.30 4.14
N LEU A 432 32.66 -52.16 4.50
CA LEU A 432 32.24 -52.20 5.90
C LEU A 432 30.86 -52.88 5.99
N MET A 433 30.88 -54.21 6.03
CA MET A 433 29.68 -55.02 6.14
C MET A 433 29.05 -54.84 7.52
N VAL A 434 27.89 -54.19 7.60
CA VAL A 434 27.03 -54.22 8.79
C VAL A 434 25.98 -55.32 8.59
N ASN A 435 26.37 -56.56 8.91
CA ASN A 435 25.45 -57.68 9.00
C ASN A 435 24.46 -57.41 10.15
N ARG A 436 23.21 -57.03 9.83
CA ARG A 436 22.14 -56.92 10.82
C ARG A 436 21.29 -58.19 10.80
N SER A 437 21.17 -58.83 11.95
CA SER A 437 20.56 -60.15 12.11
C SER A 437 19.17 -60.26 11.49
N LYS A 438 18.95 -61.38 10.78
CA LYS A 438 17.67 -61.79 10.22
C LYS A 438 16.97 -62.70 11.22
N ASP A 439 16.49 -62.13 12.31
CA ASP A 439 15.79 -62.90 13.35
C ASP A 439 14.40 -63.30 12.84
N SER A 440 14.20 -64.61 12.69
CA SER A 440 12.94 -65.19 12.23
C SER A 440 11.86 -65.08 13.29
N ILE A 441 10.78 -64.35 13.00
CA ILE A 441 9.51 -64.47 13.70
C ILE A 441 8.53 -65.23 12.79
N SER A 442 7.73 -66.10 13.42
CA SER A 442 6.88 -67.10 12.79
C SER A 442 5.75 -66.53 11.94
N ALA A 443 5.26 -67.38 11.04
CA ALA A 443 4.02 -67.18 10.30
C ALA A 443 2.87 -66.69 11.18
N ILE A 444 2.16 -65.68 10.66
CA ILE A 444 0.80 -65.27 11.02
C ILE A 444 0.06 -65.13 9.69
N ASP A 445 -1.23 -65.44 9.69
CA ASP A 445 -2.02 -65.83 8.52
C ASP A 445 -2.10 -64.78 7.40
N ASP A 446 -2.24 -65.26 6.15
CA ASP A 446 -2.40 -64.43 4.95
C ASP A 446 -3.68 -63.57 5.01
N PRO A 447 -3.57 -62.23 4.98
CA PRO A 447 -4.74 -61.34 4.94
C PRO A 447 -5.17 -61.09 3.49
N GLU A 448 -6.16 -61.85 3.01
CA GLU A 448 -6.74 -61.66 1.67
C GLU A 448 -7.35 -60.25 1.48
N ASP A 449 -7.08 -59.66 0.30
CA ASP A 449 -7.87 -58.63 -0.39
C ASP A 449 -8.47 -57.45 0.44
N CYS A 450 -7.62 -56.61 1.03
CA CYS A 450 -8.08 -55.32 1.61
C CYS A 450 -7.26 -54.05 1.28
N ASP A 451 -6.04 -54.13 0.70
CA ASP A 451 -5.14 -52.95 0.62
C ASP A 451 -5.12 -52.20 -0.74
N GLY A 452 -5.81 -52.73 -1.76
CA GLY A 452 -5.79 -52.15 -3.11
C GLY A 452 -6.41 -50.75 -3.23
N ASP A 453 -7.46 -50.46 -2.45
CA ASP A 453 -8.13 -49.16 -2.47
C ASP A 453 -7.43 -48.10 -1.61
N SER A 454 -6.67 -48.49 -0.59
CA SER A 454 -5.76 -47.59 0.17
C SER A 454 -4.81 -46.86 -0.79
N ALA A 455 -4.14 -47.61 -1.67
CA ALA A 455 -3.20 -47.08 -2.65
C ALA A 455 -3.88 -46.12 -3.65
N ARG A 456 -5.10 -46.44 -4.11
CA ARG A 456 -5.90 -45.60 -5.02
C ARG A 456 -6.34 -44.28 -4.36
N GLN A 457 -6.74 -44.33 -3.09
CA GLN A 457 -7.09 -43.14 -2.31
C GLN A 457 -5.89 -42.23 -2.06
N ILE A 458 -4.70 -42.80 -1.81
CA ILE A 458 -3.45 -42.04 -1.70
C ILE A 458 -3.10 -41.36 -3.03
N ALA A 459 -3.09 -42.11 -4.15
CA ALA A 459 -2.71 -41.58 -5.46
C ALA A 459 -3.65 -40.46 -5.96
N SER A 460 -4.97 -40.62 -5.77
CA SER A 460 -5.95 -39.59 -6.12
C SER A 460 -5.81 -38.33 -5.24
N ARG A 461 -5.52 -38.48 -3.94
CA ARG A 461 -5.23 -37.36 -3.03
C ARG A 461 -3.94 -36.62 -3.39
N GLU A 462 -2.88 -37.33 -3.81
CA GLU A 462 -1.65 -36.68 -4.28
C GLU A 462 -1.88 -35.90 -5.58
N LEU A 463 -2.63 -36.46 -6.53
CA LEU A 463 -2.95 -35.79 -7.80
C LEU A 463 -3.78 -34.52 -7.59
N GLU A 464 -4.73 -34.54 -6.66
CA GLU A 464 -5.49 -33.34 -6.26
C GLU A 464 -4.60 -32.29 -5.57
N LEU A 465 -3.66 -32.70 -4.71
CA LEU A 465 -2.67 -31.80 -4.13
C LEU A 465 -1.68 -31.20 -5.14
N LEU A 466 -1.47 -31.85 -6.29
CA LEU A 466 -0.71 -31.29 -7.41
C LEU A 466 -1.53 -30.26 -8.20
N ARG A 467 -2.79 -30.54 -8.54
CA ARG A 467 -3.72 -29.56 -9.15
C ARG A 467 -3.84 -28.29 -8.29
N GLN A 468 -3.93 -28.45 -6.97
CA GLN A 468 -3.97 -27.33 -6.03
C GLN A 468 -2.62 -26.59 -5.87
N ARG A 469 -1.51 -27.08 -6.42
CA ARG A 469 -0.25 -26.31 -6.56
C ARG A 469 -0.24 -25.58 -7.89
N GLU A 470 -0.49 -26.29 -8.98
CA GLU A 470 -0.60 -25.77 -10.33
C GLU A 470 -1.58 -24.58 -10.42
N GLN A 471 -2.77 -24.70 -9.81
CA GLN A 471 -3.73 -23.60 -9.72
C GLN A 471 -3.15 -22.37 -9.00
N ARG A 472 -2.44 -22.55 -7.87
CA ARG A 472 -1.86 -21.42 -7.12
C ARG A 472 -0.68 -20.78 -7.85
N GLU A 473 0.10 -21.57 -8.58
CA GLU A 473 1.17 -21.09 -9.45
C GLU A 473 0.61 -20.32 -10.66
N ALA A 474 -0.50 -20.79 -11.24
CA ALA A 474 -1.23 -20.06 -12.28
C ALA A 474 -1.89 -18.76 -11.77
N GLU A 475 -2.51 -18.78 -10.57
CA GLU A 475 -3.06 -17.59 -9.91
C GLU A 475 -1.96 -16.56 -9.59
N GLN A 476 -0.78 -17.00 -9.10
CA GLN A 476 0.36 -16.12 -8.89
C GLN A 476 0.89 -15.54 -10.21
N ALA A 477 1.07 -16.37 -11.24
CA ALA A 477 1.54 -15.92 -12.55
C ALA A 477 0.56 -14.94 -13.21
N ALA A 478 -0.75 -15.13 -13.02
CA ALA A 478 -1.78 -14.18 -13.45
C ALA A 478 -1.67 -12.85 -12.69
N TRP A 479 -1.48 -12.89 -11.37
CA TRP A 479 -1.29 -11.69 -10.55
C TRP A 479 0.00 -10.92 -10.89
N GLU A 480 1.09 -11.62 -11.21
CA GLU A 480 2.36 -10.99 -11.63
C GLU A 480 2.25 -10.34 -13.03
N LYS A 481 1.51 -10.96 -13.96
CA LYS A 481 1.13 -10.35 -15.26
C LYS A 481 0.25 -9.11 -15.05
N GLU A 482 -0.78 -9.19 -14.22
CA GLU A 482 -1.68 -8.07 -13.92
C GLU A 482 -0.93 -6.91 -13.22
N ARG A 483 0.02 -7.23 -12.34
CA ARG A 483 0.88 -6.26 -11.68
C ARG A 483 1.84 -5.57 -12.65
N THR A 484 2.51 -6.31 -13.52
CA THR A 484 3.44 -5.74 -14.52
C THR A 484 2.71 -4.92 -15.58
N MET A 485 1.49 -5.32 -15.97
CA MET A 485 0.59 -4.51 -16.80
C MET A 485 0.28 -3.15 -16.16
N ARG A 486 -0.10 -3.13 -14.87
CA ARG A 486 -0.35 -1.87 -14.14
C ARG A 486 0.92 -1.02 -13.94
N GLU A 487 2.08 -1.65 -13.76
CA GLU A 487 3.35 -0.94 -13.68
C GLU A 487 3.67 -0.24 -15.01
N LYS A 488 3.50 -0.95 -16.14
CA LYS A 488 3.65 -0.38 -17.48
C LYS A 488 2.69 0.79 -17.70
N GLN A 489 1.40 0.64 -17.36
CA GLN A 489 0.42 1.72 -17.46
C GLN A 489 0.80 2.97 -16.64
N ARG A 490 1.46 2.82 -15.47
CA ARG A 490 2.02 3.96 -14.73
C ARG A 490 3.18 4.62 -15.48
N MET A 491 4.13 3.83 -15.99
CA MET A 491 5.26 4.37 -16.76
C MET A 491 4.80 5.12 -18.02
N ASP A 492 3.81 4.58 -18.73
CA ASP A 492 3.22 5.20 -19.93
C ASP A 492 2.49 6.52 -19.57
N MET A 493 1.76 6.55 -18.45
CA MET A 493 1.13 7.77 -17.90
C MET A 493 2.13 8.84 -17.44
N GLU A 494 3.22 8.45 -16.79
CA GLU A 494 4.30 9.36 -16.38
C GLU A 494 5.01 9.94 -17.61
N ALA A 495 5.32 9.10 -18.61
CA ALA A 495 5.87 9.55 -19.88
C ALA A 495 4.95 10.50 -20.65
N TRP A 496 3.63 10.23 -20.68
CA TRP A 496 2.63 11.14 -21.24
C TRP A 496 2.61 12.50 -20.53
N THR A 497 2.69 12.49 -19.19
CA THR A 497 2.70 13.70 -18.37
C THR A 497 3.93 14.56 -18.67
N ILE A 498 5.12 13.96 -18.67
CA ILE A 498 6.39 14.63 -19.00
C ILE A 498 6.35 15.26 -20.40
N VAL A 499 5.82 14.55 -21.41
CA VAL A 499 5.66 15.08 -22.77
C VAL A 499 4.68 16.27 -22.81
N CYS A 500 3.59 16.22 -22.04
CA CYS A 500 2.66 17.34 -21.93
C CYS A 500 3.23 18.53 -21.14
N ASP A 501 4.10 18.30 -20.16
CA ASP A 501 4.82 19.34 -19.43
C ASP A 501 5.86 20.04 -20.31
N ARG A 502 6.72 19.31 -21.04
CA ARG A 502 7.70 19.92 -21.95
C ARG A 502 7.04 20.67 -23.11
N LEU A 503 5.94 20.15 -23.68
CA LEU A 503 5.14 20.91 -24.65
C LEU A 503 4.61 22.24 -24.06
N ARG A 504 4.13 22.24 -22.82
CA ARG A 504 3.67 23.46 -22.13
C ARG A 504 4.81 24.41 -21.75
N ALA A 505 6.05 23.93 -21.64
CA ALA A 505 7.23 24.77 -21.44
C ALA A 505 7.66 25.43 -22.77
N LEU A 506 7.83 24.64 -23.84
CA LEU A 506 8.17 25.11 -25.19
C LEU A 506 7.23 26.19 -25.72
N TYR A 507 5.91 26.04 -25.55
CA TYR A 507 4.96 27.07 -25.97
C TYR A 507 5.06 28.38 -25.19
N ARG A 508 5.72 28.40 -24.02
CA ARG A 508 6.03 29.63 -23.26
C ARG A 508 7.38 30.20 -23.71
N GLU A 509 8.39 29.35 -23.82
CA GLU A 509 9.73 29.70 -24.30
C GLU A 509 9.65 30.37 -25.69
N ARG A 510 8.93 29.74 -26.63
CA ARG A 510 8.64 30.26 -27.99
C ARG A 510 7.77 31.53 -28.01
N ALA A 511 7.05 31.85 -26.93
CA ALA A 511 6.26 33.08 -26.83
C ALA A 511 7.07 34.28 -26.28
N THR A 512 8.28 34.04 -25.79
CA THR A 512 9.22 35.06 -25.29
C THR A 512 10.46 35.25 -26.16
N GLU A 513 10.76 34.28 -27.03
CA GLU A 513 11.93 34.31 -27.90
C GLU A 513 11.65 35.10 -29.20
N ASN A 514 12.64 35.88 -29.64
CA ASN A 514 12.59 36.71 -30.85
C ASN A 514 13.61 36.26 -31.92
N ASN A 515 14.59 35.42 -31.58
CA ASN A 515 15.54 34.88 -32.55
C ASN A 515 14.84 33.83 -33.45
N PRO A 516 14.72 34.05 -34.78
CA PRO A 516 14.03 33.13 -35.68
C PRO A 516 14.68 31.73 -35.75
N GLU A 517 15.99 31.61 -35.52
CA GLU A 517 16.68 30.32 -35.51
C GLU A 517 16.20 29.46 -34.33
N ILE A 518 16.21 30.02 -33.11
CA ILE A 518 15.76 29.34 -31.89
C ILE A 518 14.25 29.04 -31.94
N VAL A 519 13.45 29.94 -32.52
CA VAL A 519 12.01 29.69 -32.75
C VAL A 519 11.79 28.47 -33.67
N SER A 520 12.64 28.26 -34.68
CA SER A 520 12.56 27.09 -35.55
C SER A 520 12.91 25.77 -34.82
N GLU A 521 13.94 25.77 -33.96
CA GLU A 521 14.27 24.62 -33.10
C GLU A 521 13.12 24.26 -32.15
N PHE A 522 12.44 25.26 -31.59
CA PHE A 522 11.26 25.05 -30.75
C PHE A 522 10.09 24.43 -31.53
N ASP A 523 9.83 24.85 -32.77
CA ASP A 523 8.77 24.25 -33.60
C ASP A 523 9.06 22.78 -33.94
N ASP A 524 10.32 22.43 -34.20
CA ASP A 524 10.74 21.04 -34.44
C ASP A 524 10.63 20.17 -33.16
N GLU A 525 11.08 20.64 -31.99
CA GLU A 525 10.86 19.89 -30.74
C GLU A 525 9.36 19.73 -30.44
N ILE A 526 8.55 20.78 -30.66
CA ILE A 526 7.09 20.73 -30.55
C ILE A 526 6.50 19.69 -31.51
N ALA A 527 6.96 19.60 -32.76
CA ALA A 527 6.49 18.61 -33.73
C ALA A 527 6.83 17.17 -33.32
N VAL A 528 8.08 16.94 -32.88
CA VAL A 528 8.52 15.63 -32.36
C VAL A 528 7.72 15.23 -31.13
N LEU A 529 7.48 16.15 -30.19
CA LEU A 529 6.72 15.88 -28.97
C LEU A 529 5.22 15.70 -29.23
N LYS A 530 4.61 16.40 -30.19
CA LYS A 530 3.24 16.12 -30.67
C LYS A 530 3.12 14.68 -31.17
N LYS A 531 4.08 14.23 -32.00
CA LYS A 531 4.13 12.85 -32.55
C LYS A 531 4.37 11.80 -31.45
N LYS A 532 5.22 12.11 -30.45
CA LYS A 532 5.44 11.26 -29.27
C LYS A 532 4.20 11.17 -28.37
N LYS A 533 3.50 12.29 -28.17
CA LYS A 533 2.21 12.35 -27.45
C LYS A 533 1.17 11.47 -28.12
N GLN A 534 0.96 11.61 -29.43
CA GLN A 534 0.00 10.80 -30.18
C GLN A 534 0.26 9.29 -30.04
N ARG A 535 1.53 8.86 -30.13
CA ARG A 535 1.93 7.46 -29.89
C ARG A 535 1.60 6.96 -28.48
N LEU A 536 1.79 7.80 -27.46
CA LEU A 536 1.45 7.45 -26.07
C LEU A 536 -0.07 7.36 -25.83
N ALA A 537 -0.88 8.22 -26.47
CA ALA A 537 -2.34 8.06 -26.44
C ALA A 537 -2.78 6.70 -27.01
N SER A 538 -2.20 6.28 -28.14
CA SER A 538 -2.49 4.98 -28.76
C SER A 538 -1.99 3.76 -27.96
N LEU A 539 -1.24 3.95 -26.86
CA LEU A 539 -0.83 2.90 -25.92
C LEU A 539 -1.67 2.87 -24.63
N MET A 540 -2.56 3.85 -24.46
CA MET A 540 -3.43 4.02 -23.28
C MET A 540 -4.90 3.64 -23.53
N ILE A 541 -5.22 3.24 -24.77
CA ILE A 541 -6.53 2.71 -25.22
C ILE A 541 -6.43 1.18 -25.25
#